data_AF-A0A495W3B5-F1
#
_entry.id   AF-A0A495W3B5-F1
#
_cell.length_a   1.000
_cell.length_b   1.000
_cell.length_c   1.000
_cell.angle_alpha   90.00
_cell.angle_beta   90.00
_cell.angle_gamma   90.00
#
_symmetry.space_group_name_H-M   'P 1'
#
loop_
_entity.id
_entity.type
_entity.pdbx_description
1 polymer ?
#
loop_
_entity_poly.entity_id
_entity_poly.type
_entity_poly.pdbx_seq_one_letter_code
_entity_poly.pdbx_strand_id
1 'polypeptide(L)'
;MKEDTVPSALNTRTTSALATAGVTAALLLGGATAATAAPRGVDAAATHSTCNAHTVDGRGAEICRTWTPTGGGYYYVTWEVTRSTANVVPQGRFDGKVSTLRVSGNRSGVKDFVTRVCVEKRCSSWA
;
A
#
# COMPACT_ATOMS: atom_id res chain seq x y z
N MET A 1 -25.02 -12.66 36.83
CA MET A 1 -25.39 -13.75 35.93
C MET A 1 -26.45 -13.26 34.95
N LYS A 2 -26.04 -13.03 33.70
CA LYS A 2 -26.79 -13.39 32.48
C LYS A 2 -25.84 -13.20 31.29
N GLU A 3 -25.23 -14.32 30.90
CA GLU A 3 -25.02 -14.81 29.53
C GLU A 3 -26.13 -14.31 28.57
N ASP A 4 -25.98 -14.10 27.26
CA ASP A 4 -24.97 -14.50 26.30
C ASP A 4 -25.27 -13.84 24.92
N THR A 5 -24.34 -14.01 23.98
CA THR A 5 -24.56 -14.02 22.51
C THR A 5 -24.73 -12.71 21.74
N VAL A 6 -23.72 -12.40 20.89
CA VAL A 6 -23.96 -12.09 19.46
C VAL A 6 -22.88 -12.82 18.62
N PRO A 7 -23.27 -13.57 17.56
CA PRO A 7 -22.42 -14.53 16.86
C PRO A 7 -21.49 -13.94 15.79
N SER A 8 -20.47 -14.74 15.45
CA SER A 8 -19.64 -14.60 14.25
C SER A 8 -20.48 -14.78 12.98
N ALA A 9 -20.38 -13.84 12.05
CA ALA A 9 -20.91 -13.98 10.69
C ALA A 9 -19.76 -13.92 9.67
N LEU A 10 -19.42 -15.12 9.19
CA LEU A 10 -18.88 -15.43 7.88
C LEU A 10 -19.82 -14.91 6.78
N ASN A 11 -19.28 -14.35 5.68
CA ASN A 11 -19.85 -14.16 4.33
C ASN A 11 -19.52 -12.76 3.77
N THR A 12 -19.28 -12.51 2.49
CA THR A 12 -19.37 -13.31 1.27
C THR A 12 -18.57 -12.57 0.20
N ARG A 13 -17.88 -13.31 -0.68
CA ARG A 13 -17.40 -12.76 -1.95
C ARG A 13 -18.61 -12.28 -2.75
N THR A 14 -18.76 -10.97 -2.90
CA THR A 14 -19.74 -10.39 -3.82
C THR A 14 -19.00 -9.91 -5.06
N THR A 15 -18.90 -10.80 -6.04
CA THR A 15 -18.83 -10.43 -7.46
C THR A 15 -20.09 -9.66 -7.81
N SER A 16 -19.94 -8.41 -8.26
CA SER A 16 -20.98 -7.69 -8.98
C SER A 16 -20.38 -7.19 -10.28
N ALA A 17 -20.56 -7.99 -11.32
CA ALA A 17 -20.65 -7.51 -12.69
C ALA A 17 -22.11 -7.05 -12.92
N LEU A 18 -22.30 -5.90 -13.56
CA LEU A 18 -23.45 -5.45 -14.38
C LEU A 18 -23.00 -4.09 -14.99
N ALA A 19 -22.71 -4.01 -16.29
CA ALA A 19 -23.64 -3.73 -17.41
C ALA A 19 -24.19 -2.28 -17.31
N THR A 20 -24.16 -1.39 -18.31
CA THR A 20 -24.56 -1.45 -19.72
C THR A 20 -24.18 -0.10 -20.35
N ALA A 21 -23.54 -0.05 -21.53
CA ALA A 21 -24.12 0.19 -22.85
C ALA A 21 -24.11 1.65 -23.33
N GLY A 22 -23.73 1.81 -24.60
CA GLY A 22 -24.21 2.91 -25.45
C GLY A 22 -23.13 3.84 -25.99
N VAL A 23 -22.55 3.51 -27.14
CA VAL A 23 -22.59 4.40 -28.32
C VAL A 23 -22.59 3.52 -29.56
N THR A 24 -23.70 3.57 -30.31
CA THR A 24 -23.80 3.05 -31.67
C THR A 24 -23.32 4.09 -32.68
N ALA A 25 -22.83 3.57 -33.80
CA ALA A 25 -22.70 4.17 -35.13
C ALA A 25 -21.30 4.65 -35.56
N ALA A 26 -20.68 3.91 -36.49
CA ALA A 26 -20.73 4.23 -37.92
C ALA A 26 -19.95 3.16 -38.72
N LEU A 27 -20.62 2.45 -39.64
CA LEU A 27 -19.93 1.70 -40.69
C LEU A 27 -19.45 2.69 -41.75
N LEU A 28 -18.14 2.70 -42.02
CA LEU A 28 -17.59 3.14 -43.29
C LEU A 28 -16.61 2.07 -43.79
N LEU A 29 -16.86 1.61 -45.02
CA LEU A 29 -16.06 0.65 -45.74
C LEU A 29 -14.67 1.22 -46.07
N GLY A 30 -13.63 0.39 -46.01
CA GLY A 30 -12.41 0.58 -46.78
C GLY A 30 -11.12 0.49 -45.97
N GLY A 31 -10.27 -0.48 -46.36
CA GLY A 31 -8.86 -0.54 -45.95
C GLY A 31 -8.57 -1.66 -44.97
N ALA A 32 -8.03 -2.77 -45.48
CA ALA A 32 -7.33 -3.75 -44.67
C ALA A 32 -6.03 -3.12 -44.13
N THR A 33 -6.11 -2.38 -43.03
CA THR A 33 -4.95 -2.14 -42.18
C THR A 33 -4.86 -3.32 -41.23
N ALA A 34 -3.81 -4.13 -41.39
CA ALA A 34 -3.44 -5.13 -40.41
C ALA A 34 -3.48 -4.47 -39.02
N ALA A 35 -4.43 -4.90 -38.19
CA ALA A 35 -4.45 -4.53 -36.80
C ALA A 35 -3.22 -5.19 -36.17
N THR A 36 -2.10 -4.45 -36.11
CA THR A 36 -1.06 -4.71 -35.12
C THR A 36 -1.76 -4.63 -33.77
N ALA A 37 -2.08 -5.80 -33.22
CA ALA A 37 -2.55 -5.94 -31.87
C ALA A 37 -1.55 -5.20 -30.98
N ALA A 38 -1.97 -4.06 -30.43
CA ALA A 38 -1.18 -3.38 -29.41
C ALA A 38 -0.84 -4.42 -28.34
N PRO A 39 0.43 -4.56 -27.93
CA PRO A 39 0.78 -5.47 -26.86
C PRO A 39 -0.12 -5.12 -25.67
N ARG A 40 -0.85 -6.13 -25.17
CA ARG A 40 -1.68 -6.01 -23.98
C ARG A 40 -0.82 -5.35 -22.91
N GLY A 41 -1.18 -4.12 -22.58
CA GLY A 41 -0.40 -3.29 -21.66
C GLY A 41 -0.13 -4.10 -20.42
N VAL A 42 1.16 -4.24 -20.09
CA VAL A 42 1.60 -4.67 -18.77
C VAL A 42 0.78 -3.87 -17.76
N ASP A 43 -0.04 -4.55 -16.96
CA ASP A 43 -0.85 -3.90 -15.93
C ASP A 43 0.09 -3.02 -15.11
N ALA A 44 -0.08 -1.70 -15.22
CA ALA A 44 0.65 -0.78 -14.39
C ALA A 44 0.30 -1.16 -12.95
N ALA A 45 1.29 -1.64 -12.20
CA ALA A 45 1.07 -2.01 -10.82
C ALA A 45 0.40 -0.83 -10.10
N ALA A 46 -0.60 -1.10 -9.27
CA ALA A 46 -1.34 -0.02 -8.60
C ALA A 46 -0.48 0.62 -7.51
N THR A 47 -0.70 1.92 -7.28
CA THR A 47 -0.19 2.57 -6.06
C THR A 47 -0.97 2.01 -4.86
N HIS A 48 -0.28 1.62 -3.81
CA HIS A 48 -0.91 1.19 -2.56
C HIS A 48 -0.42 2.02 -1.38
N SER A 49 -1.23 2.11 -0.33
CA SER A 49 -0.88 2.77 0.92
C SER A 49 -1.31 1.94 2.13
N THR A 50 -0.61 2.10 3.25
CA THR A 50 -0.89 1.38 4.49
C THR A 50 -0.37 2.17 5.68
N CYS A 51 -1.17 2.25 6.75
CA CYS A 51 -0.77 2.83 8.02
C CYS A 51 -0.69 1.74 9.09
N ASN A 52 0.45 1.66 9.77
CA ASN A 52 0.66 0.70 10.86
C ASN A 52 0.94 1.44 12.16
N ALA A 53 0.19 1.08 13.20
CA ALA A 53 0.53 1.48 14.56
C ALA A 53 1.67 0.60 15.09
N HIS A 54 2.72 1.23 15.56
CA HIS A 54 3.84 0.56 16.20
C HIS A 54 3.90 0.96 17.67
N THR A 55 3.94 -0.04 18.55
CA THR A 55 3.93 0.17 19.99
C THR A 55 5.04 -0.63 20.67
N VAL A 56 5.69 -0.03 21.64
CA VAL A 56 6.71 -0.58 22.52
C VAL A 56 6.50 0.01 23.91
N ASP A 57 6.30 -0.84 24.92
CA ASP A 57 6.15 -0.43 26.32
C ASP A 57 5.09 0.68 26.53
N GLY A 58 3.96 0.58 25.83
CA GLY A 58 2.85 1.54 25.91
C GLY A 58 3.09 2.88 25.20
N ARG A 59 4.24 3.04 24.55
CA ARG A 59 4.59 4.19 23.71
C ARG A 59 4.64 3.77 22.25
N GLY A 60 4.35 4.68 21.34
CA GLY A 60 4.29 4.34 19.92
C GLY A 60 4.21 5.52 18.98
N ALA A 61 4.12 5.17 17.70
CA ALA A 61 3.76 6.06 16.61
C ALA A 61 3.00 5.25 15.55
N GLU A 62 2.16 5.93 14.79
CA GLU A 62 1.55 5.38 13.58
C GLU A 62 2.40 5.83 12.39
N ILE A 63 2.70 4.90 11.47
CA ILE A 63 3.51 5.20 10.29
C ILE A 63 2.71 4.81 9.05
N CYS A 64 2.31 5.82 8.30
CA CYS A 64 1.66 5.70 7.01
C CYS A 64 2.71 5.66 5.91
N ARG A 65 2.56 4.73 4.98
CA ARG A 65 3.46 4.55 3.84
C ARG A 65 2.65 4.44 2.56
N THR A 66 3.25 4.88 1.48
CA THR A 66 2.72 4.74 0.13
C THR A 66 3.79 4.19 -0.78
N TRP A 67 3.43 3.26 -1.65
CA TRP A 67 4.30 2.63 -2.63
C TRP A 67 3.73 2.88 -4.01
N THR A 68 4.44 3.69 -4.78
CA THR A 68 4.13 3.96 -6.18
C THR A 68 5.09 3.16 -7.04
N PRO A 69 4.63 2.16 -7.80
CA PRO A 69 5.50 1.36 -8.64
C PRO A 69 6.10 2.21 -9.75
N THR A 70 7.38 1.98 -10.02
CA THR A 70 8.18 2.69 -11.04
C THR A 70 8.61 1.77 -12.19
N GLY A 71 8.18 0.50 -12.16
CA GLY A 71 8.60 -0.54 -13.10
C GLY A 71 9.75 -1.40 -12.56
N GLY A 72 9.95 -2.58 -13.16
CA GLY A 72 11.07 -3.48 -12.82
C GLY A 72 11.08 -4.02 -11.38
N GLY A 73 9.93 -3.99 -10.68
CA GLY A 73 9.82 -4.41 -9.27
C GLY A 73 10.31 -3.37 -8.26
N TYR A 74 10.53 -2.12 -8.68
CA TYR A 74 10.95 -1.01 -7.82
C TYR A 74 9.80 -0.04 -7.56
N TYR A 75 9.87 0.62 -6.40
CA TYR A 75 8.90 1.60 -5.94
C TYR A 75 9.56 2.94 -5.63
N TYR A 76 8.81 4.00 -5.87
CA TYR A 76 8.91 5.25 -5.15
C TYR A 76 8.06 5.14 -3.89
N VAL A 77 8.69 5.23 -2.72
CA VAL A 77 8.02 5.14 -1.44
C VAL A 77 7.95 6.50 -0.77
N THR A 78 6.83 6.81 -0.14
CA THR A 78 6.69 7.94 0.79
C THR A 78 6.28 7.42 2.15
N TRP A 79 6.55 8.21 3.19
CA TRP A 79 6.09 7.92 4.54
C TRP A 79 5.74 9.19 5.32
N GLU A 80 4.89 8.99 6.31
CA GLU A 80 4.52 9.98 7.30
C GLU A 80 4.37 9.29 8.67
N VAL A 81 4.95 9.89 9.70
CA VAL A 81 4.87 9.47 11.09
C VAL A 81 3.85 10.35 11.78
N THR A 82 2.75 9.74 12.19
CA THR A 82 1.62 10.38 12.87
C THR A 82 1.47 9.81 14.28
N ARG A 83 0.69 10.49 15.13
CA ARG A 83 0.32 10.01 16.48
C ARG A 83 1.51 9.55 17.34
N SER A 84 2.66 10.22 17.20
CA SER A 84 3.88 9.85 17.91
C SER A 84 3.86 10.31 19.36
N THR A 85 4.14 9.39 20.27
CA THR A 85 4.43 9.69 21.68
C THR A 85 5.87 10.21 21.85
N ALA A 86 6.16 10.84 23.00
CA ALA A 86 7.49 11.38 23.29
C ALA A 86 8.55 10.27 23.42
N ASN A 87 9.79 10.60 23.06
CA ASN A 87 10.96 9.72 23.12
C ASN A 87 10.87 8.46 22.24
N VAL A 88 9.96 8.44 21.26
CA VAL A 88 9.90 7.41 20.23
C VAL A 88 10.81 7.78 19.07
N VAL A 89 11.59 6.81 18.60
CA VAL A 89 12.44 6.92 17.42
C VAL A 89 11.87 6.03 16.32
N PRO A 90 11.14 6.58 15.33
CA PRO A 90 10.67 5.82 14.18
C PRO A 90 11.85 5.43 13.29
N GLN A 91 11.84 4.20 12.79
CA GLN A 91 12.87 3.66 11.92
C GLN A 91 12.26 2.99 10.69
N GLY A 92 12.95 3.12 9.57
CA GLY A 92 12.63 2.45 8.32
C GLY A 92 13.79 1.57 7.90
N ARG A 93 13.48 0.41 7.33
CA ARG A 93 14.44 -0.46 6.67
C ARG A 93 14.13 -0.47 5.18
N PHE A 94 15.05 0.08 4.40
CA PHE A 94 14.97 0.14 2.94
C PHE A 94 15.96 -0.87 2.37
N ASP A 95 15.46 -1.93 1.74
CA ASP A 95 16.29 -2.99 1.13
C ASP A 95 17.37 -3.52 2.10
N GLY A 96 16.98 -3.76 3.36
CA GLY A 96 17.86 -4.24 4.42
C GLY A 96 18.64 -3.16 5.19
N LYS A 97 18.68 -1.90 4.71
CA LYS A 97 19.39 -0.80 5.38
C LYS A 97 18.46 -0.02 6.32
N VAL A 98 18.82 0.06 7.59
CA VAL A 98 18.02 0.75 8.63
C VAL A 98 18.42 2.22 8.70
N SER A 99 17.43 3.10 8.84
CA SER A 99 17.62 4.53 9.06
C SER A 99 16.51 5.08 9.95
N THR A 100 16.86 6.09 10.77
CA THR A 100 15.86 6.85 11.52
C THR A 100 15.03 7.68 10.55
N LEU A 101 13.71 7.60 10.69
CA LEU A 101 12.79 8.35 9.85
C LEU A 101 12.58 9.75 10.41
N ARG A 102 12.48 10.72 9.52
CA ARG A 102 11.88 12.02 9.82
C ARG A 102 10.36 11.87 9.85
N VAL A 103 9.67 12.90 10.35
CA VAL A 103 8.19 12.96 10.38
C VAL A 103 7.60 12.64 9.03
N SER A 104 8.18 13.11 7.94
CA SER A 104 7.82 12.66 6.59
C SER A 104 9.06 12.53 5.72
N GLY A 105 8.92 11.79 4.62
CA GLY A 105 9.99 11.65 3.64
C GLY A 105 9.61 10.76 2.47
N ASN A 106 10.56 10.60 1.56
CA ASN A 106 10.40 9.78 0.38
C ASN A 106 11.73 9.14 -0.06
N ARG A 107 11.64 8.09 -0.89
CA ARG A 107 12.78 7.41 -1.47
C ARG A 107 12.40 6.66 -2.75
N SER A 108 13.24 6.77 -3.78
CA SER A 108 13.07 6.02 -5.04
C SER A 108 13.93 4.75 -5.08
N GLY A 109 13.57 3.83 -5.97
CA GLY A 109 14.39 2.65 -6.27
C GLY A 109 14.39 1.61 -5.15
N VAL A 110 13.31 1.56 -4.36
CA VAL A 110 13.18 0.66 -3.21
C VAL A 110 12.40 -0.58 -3.62
N LYS A 111 12.81 -1.77 -3.17
CA LYS A 111 12.05 -3.02 -3.36
C LYS A 111 11.32 -3.43 -2.10
N ASP A 112 11.97 -3.32 -0.94
CA ASP A 112 11.42 -3.63 0.38
C ASP A 112 11.49 -2.41 1.28
N PHE A 113 10.36 -2.06 1.91
CA PHE A 113 10.29 -0.98 2.89
C PHE A 113 9.41 -1.37 4.06
N VAL A 114 10.06 -1.67 5.19
CA VAL A 114 9.40 -1.98 6.47
C VAL A 114 9.73 -0.93 7.54
N THR A 115 8.83 -0.74 8.49
CA THR A 115 8.96 0.26 9.55
C THR A 115 8.86 -0.37 10.92
N ARG A 116 9.41 0.33 11.92
CA ARG A 116 9.26 0.02 13.33
C ARG A 116 9.43 1.28 14.15
N VAL A 117 9.18 1.18 15.44
CA VAL A 117 9.56 2.23 16.40
C VAL A 117 10.47 1.66 17.47
N CYS A 118 11.33 2.51 18.02
CA CYS A 118 12.16 2.20 19.17
C CYS A 118 11.95 3.21 20.29
N VAL A 119 12.02 2.73 21.52
CA VAL A 119 12.06 3.52 22.75
C VAL A 119 13.31 3.07 23.49
N GLU A 120 14.28 3.98 23.63
CA GLU A 120 15.59 3.68 24.21
C GLU A 120 16.27 2.48 23.52
N LYS A 121 16.35 1.32 24.19
CA LYS A 121 16.97 0.08 23.70
C LYS A 121 15.96 -0.96 23.22
N ARG A 122 14.66 -0.69 23.31
CA ARG A 122 13.57 -1.60 22.93
C ARG A 122 12.97 -1.15 21.61
N CYS A 123 12.63 -2.10 20.74
CA CYS A 123 12.02 -1.80 19.45
C CYS A 123 10.85 -2.74 19.18
N SER A 124 9.87 -2.25 18.42
CA SER A 124 8.80 -3.09 17.91
C SER A 124 9.34 -4.01 16.82
N SER A 125 8.56 -5.04 16.49
CA SER A 125 8.76 -5.81 15.26
C SER A 125 8.68 -4.90 14.03
N TRP A 126 9.30 -5.35 12.94
CA TRP A 126 9.16 -4.74 11.61
C TRP A 126 7.77 -5.04 11.04
N ALA A 127 7.14 -4.05 10.41
CA ALA A 127 5.87 -4.18 9.70
C ALA A 127 5.82 -3.32 8.43
#